data_AF-A0A545SR90-F1
#
_entry.id   AF-A0A545SR90-F1
#
_cell.length_a   1.000
_cell.length_b   1.000
_cell.length_c   1.000
_cell.angle_alpha   90.00
_cell.angle_beta   90.00
_cell.angle_gamma   90.00
#
_symmetry.space_group_name_H-M   'P 1'
#
loop_
_entity.id
_entity.type
_entity.pdbx_description
1 polymer ?
#
loop_
_entity_poly.entity_id
_entity_poly.type
_entity_poly.pdbx_seq_one_letter_code
_entity_poly.pdbx_strand_id
1 'polypeptide(L)'
;MDTRLALTPDAAIASIINAKHRVIAAHERSMKKIAADIGEMLIEKKAELKHGEFIPWVEQWCSFSERHARNYIKIADTKRKRVADFEACASIREVLALGKTPKAPVQQTRSATLDDLRKVERLRALRDDPSATEGERNNAQRKLDEIEKEIGKVEPEKQAKQLTTKELSESLTKVALKKAPRSREAFNVIECAIQHTYGFSEENLQRILNILKIS
;
A
#
# COMPACT_ATOMS: atom_id res chain seq x y z
N MET A 1 46.45 -25.03 38.07
CA MET A 1 46.12 -23.72 37.47
C MET A 1 45.17 -23.98 36.31
N ASP A 2 43.90 -24.26 36.61
CA ASP A 2 42.85 -24.48 35.59
C ASP A 2 41.90 -23.30 35.61
N THR A 3 42.25 -22.26 34.86
CA THR A 3 41.39 -21.09 34.65
C THR A 3 40.30 -21.50 33.66
N ARG A 4 39.19 -22.04 34.17
CA ARG A 4 37.96 -22.18 33.37
C ARG A 4 37.46 -20.78 33.02
N LEU A 5 37.80 -20.31 31.82
CA LEU A 5 37.18 -19.16 31.17
C LEU A 5 35.71 -19.50 30.91
N ALA A 6 34.87 -19.37 31.94
CA ALA A 6 33.42 -19.44 31.77
C ALA A 6 32.99 -18.19 31.01
N LEU A 7 32.37 -18.37 29.84
CA LEU A 7 31.71 -17.28 29.13
C LEU A 7 30.70 -16.61 30.08
N THR A 8 30.62 -15.28 30.03
CA THR A 8 29.54 -14.57 30.71
C THR A 8 28.18 -15.07 30.21
N PRO A 9 27.11 -15.00 31.02
CA PRO A 9 25.77 -15.40 30.58
C PRO A 9 25.36 -14.78 29.24
N ASP A 10 25.68 -13.50 29.03
CA ASP A 10 25.42 -12.78 27.78
C ASP A 10 26.21 -13.35 26.60
N ALA A 11 27.49 -13.66 26.81
CA ALA A 11 28.32 -14.24 25.75
C ALA A 11 27.87 -15.67 25.39
N ALA A 12 27.36 -16.44 26.36
CA ALA A 12 26.76 -17.74 26.11
C ALA A 12 25.46 -17.63 25.28
N ILE A 13 24.57 -16.69 25.62
CA ILE A 13 23.34 -16.43 24.85
C ILE A 13 23.67 -15.94 23.44
N ALA A 14 24.60 -15.00 23.30
CA ALA A 14 25.04 -14.50 22.00
C ALA A 14 25.63 -15.62 21.12
N SER A 15 26.38 -16.55 21.71
CA SER A 15 26.90 -17.73 21.00
C SER A 15 25.78 -18.61 20.43
N ILE A 16 24.73 -18.87 21.23
CA ILE A 16 23.57 -19.65 20.79
C ILE A 16 22.81 -18.95 19.66
N ILE A 17 22.59 -17.63 19.78
CA ILE A 17 21.94 -16.82 18.74
C ILE A 17 22.75 -16.88 17.44
N ASN A 18 24.06 -16.68 17.51
CA ASN A 18 24.95 -16.73 16.35
C ASN A 18 24.97 -18.11 15.71
N ALA A 19 24.95 -19.19 16.50
CA ALA A 19 24.84 -20.55 15.99
C ALA A 19 23.54 -20.74 15.18
N LYS A 20 22.39 -20.32 15.72
CA LYS A 20 21.10 -20.37 15.01
C LYS A 20 21.10 -19.50 13.75
N HIS A 21 21.70 -18.32 13.81
CA HIS A 21 21.81 -17.42 12.66
C HIS A 21 22.65 -18.04 11.52
N ARG A 22 23.76 -18.71 11.85
CA ARG A 22 24.57 -19.45 10.84
C ARG A 22 23.77 -20.56 10.17
N VAL A 23 22.91 -21.27 10.91
CA VAL A 23 22.01 -22.30 10.35
C VAL A 23 21.03 -21.67 9.35
N ILE A 24 20.40 -20.55 9.70
CA ILE A 24 19.52 -19.81 8.79
C ILE A 24 20.28 -19.39 7.52
N ALA A 25 21.46 -18.77 7.66
CA ALA A 25 22.26 -18.33 6.53
C ALA A 25 22.70 -19.51 5.62
N ALA A 26 22.97 -20.67 6.20
CA ALA A 26 23.26 -21.88 5.44
C ALA A 26 22.02 -22.37 4.66
N HIS A 27 20.84 -22.38 5.30
CA HIS A 27 19.59 -22.73 4.63
C HIS A 27 19.25 -21.77 3.49
N GLU A 28 19.46 -20.47 3.63
CA GLU A 28 19.21 -19.50 2.55
C GLU A 28 20.02 -19.81 1.29
N ARG A 29 21.31 -20.13 1.46
CA ARG A 29 22.19 -20.53 0.35
C ARG A 29 21.74 -21.84 -0.29
N SER A 30 21.38 -22.83 0.52
CA SER A 30 20.88 -24.12 0.02
C SER A 30 19.53 -23.97 -0.70
N MET A 31 18.60 -23.20 -0.15
CA MET A 31 17.31 -22.89 -0.77
C MET A 31 17.50 -22.17 -2.11
N LYS A 32 18.44 -21.22 -2.19
CA LYS A 32 18.81 -20.54 -3.44
C LYS A 32 19.26 -21.54 -4.52
N LYS A 33 20.11 -22.51 -4.15
CA LYS A 33 20.59 -23.54 -5.08
C LYS A 33 19.46 -24.47 -5.53
N ILE A 34 18.67 -24.99 -4.59
CA ILE A 34 17.51 -25.85 -4.89
C ILE A 34 16.51 -25.12 -5.80
N ALA A 35 16.25 -23.83 -5.54
CA ALA A 35 15.38 -23.01 -6.38
C ALA A 35 15.90 -22.87 -7.82
N ALA A 36 17.22 -22.81 -8.02
CA ALA A 36 17.83 -22.81 -9.34
C ALA A 36 17.66 -24.18 -10.03
N ASP A 37 17.90 -25.27 -9.31
CA ASP A 37 17.77 -26.62 -9.86
C ASP A 37 16.32 -26.95 -10.25
N ILE A 38 15.33 -26.51 -9.43
CA ILE A 38 13.91 -26.54 -9.81
C ILE A 38 13.66 -25.75 -11.09
N GLY A 39 14.26 -24.57 -11.20
CA GLY A 39 14.14 -23.73 -12.39
C GLY A 39 14.71 -24.40 -13.64
N GLU A 40 15.82 -25.13 -13.53
CA GLU A 40 16.42 -25.89 -14.64
C GLU A 40 15.45 -26.98 -15.13
N MET A 41 14.89 -27.78 -14.21
CA MET A 41 13.88 -28.79 -14.54
C MET A 41 12.61 -28.19 -15.18
N LEU A 42 12.16 -27.02 -14.70
CA LEU A 42 11.02 -26.32 -15.28
C LEU A 42 11.31 -25.77 -16.68
N ILE A 43 12.55 -25.32 -16.95
CA ILE A 43 12.95 -24.86 -18.29
C ILE A 43 12.91 -26.04 -19.27
N GLU A 44 13.48 -27.17 -18.89
CA GLU A 44 13.45 -28.39 -19.70
C GLU A 44 12.02 -28.81 -19.98
N LYS A 45 11.18 -28.90 -18.92
CA LYS A 45 9.79 -29.28 -19.10
C LYS A 45 9.00 -28.31 -19.96
N LYS A 46 9.25 -27.00 -19.81
CA LYS A 46 8.62 -25.96 -20.63
C LYS A 46 8.99 -26.08 -22.11
N ALA A 47 10.18 -26.58 -22.44
CA ALA A 47 10.63 -26.75 -23.82
C ALA A 47 9.92 -27.93 -24.53
N GLU A 48 9.46 -28.92 -23.78
CA GLU A 48 8.69 -30.06 -24.31
C GLU A 48 7.22 -29.72 -24.60
N LEU A 49 6.68 -28.72 -23.89
CA LEU A 49 5.27 -28.34 -23.95
C LEU A 49 4.99 -27.36 -25.09
N LYS A 50 3.78 -27.39 -25.64
CA LYS A 50 3.36 -26.40 -26.64
C LYS A 50 3.20 -25.03 -25.98
N HIS A 51 3.23 -23.99 -26.82
CA HIS A 51 2.97 -22.63 -26.36
C HIS A 51 1.61 -22.56 -25.65
N GLY A 52 1.58 -21.98 -24.45
CA GLY A 52 0.38 -21.86 -23.61
C GLY A 52 0.10 -23.03 -22.66
N GLU A 53 0.72 -24.21 -22.84
CA GLU A 53 0.42 -25.39 -22.01
C GLU A 53 1.20 -25.44 -20.69
N PHE A 54 2.24 -24.62 -20.54
CA PHE A 54 3.09 -24.62 -19.34
C PHE A 54 2.33 -24.25 -18.06
N ILE A 55 1.45 -23.24 -18.11
CA ILE A 55 0.72 -22.78 -16.92
C ILE A 55 -0.30 -23.84 -16.46
N PRO A 56 -1.18 -24.37 -17.34
CA PRO A 56 -2.05 -25.49 -16.98
C PRO A 56 -1.29 -26.68 -16.41
N TRP A 57 -0.12 -27.00 -16.98
CA TRP A 57 0.72 -28.08 -16.47
C TRP A 57 1.23 -27.81 -15.05
N VAL A 58 1.72 -26.61 -14.75
CA VAL A 58 2.16 -26.25 -13.39
C VAL A 58 1.01 -26.36 -12.40
N GLU A 59 -0.16 -25.83 -12.73
CA GLU A 59 -1.33 -25.84 -11.83
C GLU A 59 -1.85 -27.26 -11.55
N GLN A 60 -1.74 -28.16 -12.52
CA GLN A 60 -2.16 -29.54 -12.38
C GLN A 60 -1.15 -30.41 -11.62
N TRP A 61 0.15 -30.21 -11.83
CA TRP A 61 1.18 -31.16 -11.40
C TRP A 61 2.09 -30.64 -10.27
N CYS A 62 2.11 -29.33 -10.00
CA CYS A 62 2.95 -28.75 -8.96
C CYS A 62 2.11 -28.22 -7.79
N SER A 63 2.64 -28.34 -6.57
CA SER A 63 2.02 -27.82 -5.35
C SER A 63 2.22 -26.31 -5.15
N PHE A 64 2.88 -25.64 -6.08
CA PHE A 64 3.19 -24.22 -6.04
C PHE A 64 2.55 -23.47 -7.21
N SER A 65 2.33 -22.17 -7.02
CA SER A 65 1.70 -21.35 -8.04
C SER A 65 2.61 -21.08 -9.25
N GLU A 66 1.98 -20.72 -10.37
CA GLU A 66 2.63 -20.21 -11.58
C GLU A 66 3.69 -19.13 -11.28
N ARG A 67 3.42 -18.24 -10.32
CA ARG A 67 4.38 -17.22 -9.86
C ARG A 67 5.66 -17.82 -9.30
N HIS A 68 5.58 -18.91 -8.53
CA HIS A 68 6.77 -19.60 -8.03
C HIS A 68 7.53 -20.27 -9.19
N ALA A 69 6.81 -20.91 -10.12
CA ALA A 69 7.41 -21.50 -11.32
C ALA A 69 8.22 -20.47 -12.12
N ARG A 70 7.63 -19.29 -12.38
CA ARG A 70 8.32 -18.19 -13.06
C ARG A 70 9.53 -17.69 -12.28
N ASN A 71 9.44 -17.59 -10.96
CA ASN A 71 10.58 -17.20 -10.13
C ASN A 71 11.72 -18.22 -10.20
N TYR A 72 11.44 -19.52 -10.12
CA TYR A 72 12.45 -20.57 -10.25
C TYR A 72 13.14 -20.53 -11.61
N ILE A 73 12.38 -20.43 -12.71
CA ILE A 73 12.93 -20.26 -14.05
C ILE A 73 13.86 -19.03 -14.11
N LYS A 74 13.43 -17.89 -13.54
CA LYS A 74 14.25 -16.67 -13.51
C LYS A 74 15.55 -16.86 -12.72
N ILE A 75 15.51 -17.61 -11.62
CA ILE A 75 16.69 -17.92 -10.80
C ILE A 75 17.66 -18.80 -11.58
N ALA A 76 17.17 -19.85 -12.24
CA ALA A 76 17.98 -20.71 -13.12
C ALA A 76 18.60 -19.94 -14.28
N ASP A 77 17.83 -19.10 -14.97
CA ASP A 77 18.34 -18.22 -16.02
C ASP A 77 19.43 -17.27 -15.50
N THR A 78 19.27 -16.76 -14.29
CA THR A 78 20.27 -15.90 -13.66
C THR A 78 21.55 -16.67 -13.36
N LYS A 79 21.44 -17.89 -12.81
CA LYS A 79 22.58 -18.80 -12.61
C LYS A 79 23.31 -19.08 -13.94
N ARG A 80 22.58 -19.36 -15.02
CA ARG A 80 23.16 -19.63 -16.36
C ARG A 80 23.85 -18.40 -16.98
N LYS A 81 23.25 -17.22 -16.87
CA LYS A 81 23.73 -16.00 -17.55
C LYS A 81 24.75 -15.21 -16.73
N ARG A 82 24.66 -15.26 -15.41
CA ARG A 82 25.40 -14.41 -14.46
C ARG A 82 25.87 -15.24 -13.26
N VAL A 83 26.71 -16.24 -13.52
CA VAL A 83 27.21 -17.19 -12.50
C VAL A 83 27.84 -16.46 -11.32
N ALA A 84 28.70 -15.47 -11.56
CA ALA A 84 29.37 -14.72 -10.50
C ALA A 84 28.38 -13.97 -9.59
N ASP A 85 27.41 -13.26 -10.17
CA ASP A 85 26.37 -12.56 -9.40
C ASP A 85 25.50 -13.53 -8.61
N PHE A 86 25.16 -14.69 -9.21
CA PHE A 86 24.38 -15.71 -8.55
C PHE A 86 25.12 -16.31 -7.34
N GLU A 87 26.42 -16.60 -7.47
CA GLU A 87 27.24 -17.11 -6.38
C GLU A 87 27.44 -16.08 -5.27
N ALA A 88 27.57 -14.79 -5.62
CA ALA A 88 27.68 -13.69 -4.66
C ALA A 88 26.40 -13.48 -3.83
N CYS A 89 25.22 -13.79 -4.36
CA CYS A 89 23.95 -13.66 -3.63
C CYS A 89 23.84 -14.69 -2.50
N ALA A 90 23.42 -14.26 -1.31
CA ALA A 90 23.19 -15.11 -0.16
C ALA A 90 21.82 -15.80 -0.18
N SER A 91 20.82 -15.19 -0.83
CA SER A 91 19.42 -15.60 -0.76
C SER A 91 18.68 -15.55 -2.10
N ILE A 92 17.52 -16.24 -2.18
CA ILE A 92 16.61 -16.16 -3.33
C ILE A 92 16.17 -14.71 -3.60
N ARG A 93 15.95 -13.93 -2.55
CA ARG A 93 15.49 -12.54 -2.65
C ARG A 93 16.50 -11.67 -3.39
N GLU A 94 17.78 -11.82 -3.05
CA GLU A 94 18.87 -11.09 -3.70
C GLU A 94 18.97 -11.45 -5.18
N VAL A 95 18.92 -12.75 -5.52
CA VAL A 95 18.94 -13.19 -6.93
C VAL A 95 17.78 -12.58 -7.72
N LEU A 96 16.57 -12.57 -7.17
CA LEU A 96 15.39 -11.98 -7.82
C LEU A 96 15.44 -10.45 -7.92
N ALA A 97 16.27 -9.80 -7.09
CA ALA A 97 16.50 -8.37 -7.10
C ALA A 97 17.60 -7.95 -8.09
N LEU A 98 18.45 -8.87 -8.57
CA LEU A 98 19.49 -8.57 -9.56
C LEU A 98 18.89 -7.90 -10.80
N GLY A 99 19.35 -6.68 -11.09
CA GLY A 99 18.90 -5.86 -12.22
C GLY A 99 17.63 -5.04 -11.96
N LYS A 100 17.09 -5.04 -10.73
CA LYS A 100 16.14 -4.00 -10.32
C LYS A 100 16.94 -2.76 -9.94
N THR A 101 16.71 -1.64 -10.62
CA THR A 101 17.17 -0.34 -10.13
C THR A 101 16.58 -0.13 -8.73
N PRO A 102 17.33 0.40 -7.75
CA PRO A 102 16.76 0.81 -6.48
C PRO A 102 15.52 1.65 -6.76
N LYS A 103 14.36 1.24 -6.23
CA LYS A 103 13.18 2.09 -6.28
C LYS A 103 13.62 3.41 -5.66
N ALA A 104 13.59 4.50 -6.43
CA ALA A 104 13.92 5.82 -5.94
C ALA A 104 13.22 6.00 -4.59
N PRO A 105 13.90 6.57 -3.57
CA PRO A 105 13.29 6.77 -2.26
C PRO A 105 11.94 7.43 -2.51
N VAL A 106 10.87 6.75 -2.06
CA VAL A 106 9.54 7.33 -2.11
C VAL A 106 9.66 8.62 -1.32
N GLN A 107 9.64 9.77 -2.00
CA GLN A 107 9.63 11.07 -1.34
C GLN A 107 8.48 11.01 -0.34
N GLN A 108 8.81 11.04 0.94
CA GLN A 108 7.82 11.04 2.00
C GLN A 108 7.09 12.37 1.87
N THR A 109 5.93 12.37 1.22
CA THR A 109 5.02 13.52 1.29
C THR A 109 4.70 13.73 2.76
N ARG A 110 5.14 14.86 3.32
CA ARG A 110 4.79 15.22 4.70
C ARG A 110 3.32 15.62 4.74
N SER A 111 2.65 15.40 5.88
CA SER A 111 1.29 15.94 6.06
C SER A 111 1.33 17.46 5.98
N ALA A 112 0.34 18.05 5.29
CA ALA A 112 0.22 19.51 5.19
C ALA A 112 -0.02 20.12 6.58
N THR A 113 0.75 21.14 6.92
CA THR A 113 0.50 21.96 8.12
C THR A 113 -0.47 23.10 7.81
N LEU A 114 -1.07 23.72 8.85
CA LEU A 114 -1.94 24.89 8.67
C LEU A 114 -1.24 26.05 7.96
N ASP A 115 0.07 26.21 8.17
CA ASP A 115 0.85 27.25 7.51
C ASP A 115 1.09 26.94 6.02
N ASP A 116 1.23 25.66 5.65
CA ASP A 116 1.29 25.25 4.24
C ASP A 116 -0.01 25.59 3.52
N LEU A 117 -1.17 25.34 4.15
CA LEU A 117 -2.49 25.66 3.60
C LEU A 117 -2.67 27.16 3.38
N ARG A 118 -2.33 27.98 4.38
CA ARG A 118 -2.37 29.45 4.28
C ARG A 118 -1.42 29.99 3.22
N LYS A 119 -0.28 29.33 3.02
CA LYS A 119 0.70 29.69 1.99
C LYS A 119 0.17 29.34 0.60
N VAL A 120 -0.42 28.17 0.41
CA VAL A 120 -1.07 27.75 -0.84
C VAL A 120 -2.19 28.72 -1.21
N GLU A 121 -3.04 29.09 -0.25
CA GLU A 121 -4.14 30.03 -0.46
C GLU A 121 -3.64 31.41 -0.94
N ARG A 122 -2.63 31.98 -0.27
CA ARG A 122 -2.02 33.25 -0.68
C ARG A 122 -1.39 33.19 -2.07
N LEU A 123 -0.71 32.09 -2.39
CA LEU A 123 -0.07 31.92 -3.70
C LEU A 123 -1.12 31.76 -4.81
N ARG A 124 -2.24 31.09 -4.55
CA ARG A 124 -3.37 31.01 -5.49
C ARG A 124 -4.00 32.38 -5.72
N ALA A 125 -4.27 33.13 -4.64
CA ALA A 125 -4.82 34.48 -4.74
C ALA A 125 -3.90 35.39 -5.58
N LEU A 126 -2.59 35.33 -5.37
CA LEU A 126 -1.62 36.13 -6.13
C LEU A 126 -1.49 35.68 -7.59
N ARG A 127 -1.60 34.38 -7.88
CA ARG A 127 -1.59 33.84 -9.24
C ARG A 127 -2.83 34.30 -10.03
N ASP A 128 -3.99 34.31 -9.37
CA ASP A 128 -5.28 34.61 -9.97
C ASP A 128 -5.62 36.12 -9.95
N ASP A 129 -4.78 36.95 -9.31
CA ASP A 129 -4.94 38.41 -9.24
C ASP A 129 -4.65 39.07 -10.60
N PRO A 130 -5.63 39.75 -11.21
CA PRO A 130 -5.46 40.43 -12.50
C PRO A 130 -4.55 41.66 -12.43
N SER A 131 -4.27 42.20 -11.23
CA SER A 131 -3.34 43.31 -11.01
C SER A 131 -1.88 42.88 -10.87
N ALA A 132 -1.63 41.58 -10.70
CA ALA A 132 -0.27 41.04 -10.56
C ALA A 132 0.45 40.94 -11.92
N THR A 133 1.73 41.25 -11.91
CA THR A 133 2.58 41.12 -13.09
C THR A 133 2.71 39.66 -13.52
N GLU A 134 3.03 39.43 -14.79
CA GLU A 134 3.25 38.08 -15.32
C GLU A 134 4.38 37.34 -14.58
N GLY A 135 5.44 38.05 -14.20
CA GLY A 135 6.53 37.49 -13.40
C GLY A 135 6.11 37.03 -12.00
N GLU A 136 5.24 37.78 -11.35
CA GLU A 136 4.70 37.43 -10.03
C GLU A 136 3.79 36.20 -10.09
N ARG A 137 2.93 36.13 -11.11
CA ARG A 137 2.05 34.98 -11.34
C ARG A 137 2.85 33.70 -11.66
N ASN A 138 3.88 33.81 -12.49
CA ASN A 138 4.77 32.69 -12.80
C ASN A 138 5.56 32.21 -11.56
N ASN A 139 6.02 33.14 -10.72
CA ASN A 139 6.70 32.79 -9.47
C ASN A 139 5.74 32.14 -8.45
N ALA A 140 4.50 32.63 -8.38
CA ALA A 140 3.46 32.03 -7.54
C ALA A 140 3.14 30.60 -7.98
N GLN A 141 2.99 30.35 -9.29
CA GLN A 141 2.76 29.02 -9.84
C GLN A 141 3.92 28.06 -9.55
N ARG A 142 5.17 28.49 -9.76
CA ARG A 142 6.34 27.66 -9.43
C ARG A 142 6.38 27.25 -7.96
N LYS A 143 6.08 28.17 -7.05
CA LYS A 143 6.00 27.89 -5.59
C LYS A 143 4.84 26.95 -5.24
N LEU A 144 3.72 27.03 -5.96
CA LEU A 144 2.61 26.09 -5.81
C LEU A 144 3.03 24.68 -6.23
N ASP A 145 3.74 24.54 -7.35
CA ASP A 145 4.23 23.24 -7.85
C ASP A 145 5.26 22.62 -6.91
N GLU A 146 6.11 23.44 -6.28
CA GLU A 146 7.07 23.00 -5.25
C GLU A 146 6.35 22.47 -4.00
N ILE A 147 5.34 23.18 -3.52
CA ILE A 147 4.54 22.75 -2.37
C ILE A 147 3.77 21.45 -2.71
N GLU A 148 3.16 21.35 -3.89
CA GLU A 148 2.44 20.15 -4.35
C GLU A 148 3.35 18.92 -4.42
N LYS A 149 4.63 19.09 -4.79
CA LYS A 149 5.62 18.01 -4.73
C LYS A 149 5.93 17.55 -3.30
N GLU A 150 5.89 18.46 -2.32
CA GLU A 150 6.20 18.15 -0.91
C GLU A 150 5.02 17.55 -0.12
N ILE A 151 3.79 18.02 -0.36
CA ILE A 151 2.61 17.66 0.45
C ILE A 151 1.52 16.92 -0.34
N GLY A 152 1.67 16.80 -1.66
CA GLY A 152 0.63 16.29 -2.56
C GLY A 152 -0.39 17.37 -2.97
N LYS A 153 -1.35 16.99 -3.83
CA LYS A 153 -2.43 17.90 -4.26
C LYS A 153 -3.30 18.32 -3.08
N VAL A 154 -3.18 19.58 -2.67
CA VAL A 154 -4.12 20.22 -1.76
C VAL A 154 -5.29 20.74 -2.58
N GLU A 155 -6.33 19.93 -2.78
CA GLU A 155 -7.59 20.48 -3.29
C GLU A 155 -8.21 21.38 -2.22
N PRO A 156 -8.76 22.55 -2.61
CA PRO A 156 -9.55 23.31 -1.65
C PRO A 156 -10.72 22.41 -1.20
N GLU A 157 -10.98 22.35 0.11
CA GLU A 157 -12.26 21.83 0.58
C GLU A 157 -13.35 22.62 -0.15
N LYS A 158 -14.09 21.96 -1.04
CA LYS A 158 -15.31 22.53 -1.58
C LYS A 158 -16.14 22.89 -0.36
N GLN A 159 -16.40 24.19 -0.14
CA GLN A 159 -17.29 24.65 0.92
C GLN A 159 -18.50 23.72 0.92
N ALA A 160 -18.64 22.93 1.99
CA ALA A 160 -19.69 21.94 2.08
C ALA A 160 -21.01 22.68 1.88
N LYS A 161 -21.68 22.41 0.76
CA LYS A 161 -22.97 23.00 0.45
C LYS A 161 -23.87 22.73 1.66
N GLN A 162 -24.37 23.77 2.32
CA GLN A 162 -25.37 23.59 3.39
C GLN A 162 -26.59 22.95 2.72
N LEU A 163 -26.82 21.67 2.99
CA LEU A 163 -27.96 20.94 2.46
C LEU A 163 -29.18 21.36 3.26
N THR A 164 -30.23 21.74 2.55
CA THR A 164 -31.50 22.11 3.18
C THR A 164 -32.11 20.94 3.95
N THR A 165 -32.99 21.23 4.92
CA THR A 165 -33.68 20.21 5.74
C THR A 165 -34.32 19.10 4.90
N LYS A 166 -34.86 19.45 3.72
CA LYS A 166 -35.44 18.49 2.77
C LYS A 166 -34.38 17.56 2.19
N GLU A 167 -33.26 18.09 1.71
CA GLU A 167 -32.16 17.30 1.14
C GLU A 167 -31.50 16.38 2.19
N LEU A 168 -31.41 16.82 3.44
CA LEU A 168 -30.91 16.00 4.55
C LEU A 168 -31.84 14.83 4.87
N SER A 169 -33.15 15.10 4.92
CA SER A 169 -34.16 14.05 5.13
C SER A 169 -34.08 12.98 4.03
N GLU A 170 -34.01 13.37 2.75
CA GLU A 170 -33.88 12.44 1.62
C GLU A 170 -32.59 11.61 1.68
N SER A 171 -31.48 12.21 2.13
CA SER A 171 -30.20 11.52 2.28
C SER A 171 -30.24 10.51 3.43
N LEU A 172 -30.91 10.85 4.54
CA LEU A 172 -31.19 9.93 5.66
C LEU A 172 -32.03 8.75 5.19
N THR A 173 -33.09 9.00 4.43
CA THR A 173 -33.97 7.97 3.88
C THR A 173 -33.19 6.97 3.03
N LYS A 174 -32.29 7.45 2.16
CA LYS A 174 -31.45 6.59 1.32
C LYS A 174 -30.50 5.71 2.14
N VAL A 175 -29.87 6.26 3.17
CA VAL A 175 -28.95 5.51 4.03
C VAL A 175 -29.70 4.48 4.89
N ALA A 176 -30.86 4.85 5.44
CA ALA A 176 -31.70 3.97 6.23
C ALA A 176 -32.24 2.78 5.40
N LEU A 177 -32.73 3.03 4.18
CA LEU A 177 -33.19 1.97 3.25
C LEU A 177 -32.07 1.00 2.84
N LYS A 178 -30.81 1.45 2.84
CA LYS A 178 -29.66 0.59 2.55
C LYS A 178 -29.31 -0.33 3.73
N LYS A 179 -29.60 0.08 4.97
CA LYS A 179 -29.21 -0.62 6.20
C LYS A 179 -30.35 -1.41 6.87
N ALA A 180 -31.61 -1.12 6.58
CA ALA A 180 -32.76 -1.85 7.13
C ALA A 180 -33.12 -3.11 6.29
N PRO A 181 -33.69 -4.17 6.90
CA PRO A 181 -34.26 -5.29 6.14
C PRO A 181 -35.43 -4.78 5.29
N ARG A 182 -35.57 -5.30 4.05
CA ARG A 182 -36.52 -4.83 3.02
C ARG A 182 -38.01 -5.04 3.40
N SER A 183 -38.53 -4.41 4.46
CA SER A 183 -39.98 -4.34 4.75
C SER A 183 -40.47 -2.91 4.96
N ARG A 184 -41.68 -2.63 4.47
CA ARG A 184 -42.29 -1.29 4.51
C ARG A 184 -42.76 -0.92 5.92
N GLU A 185 -43.04 -1.90 6.79
CA GLU A 185 -43.41 -1.64 8.19
C GLU A 185 -42.21 -1.19 9.03
N ALA A 186 -41.03 -1.81 8.85
CA ALA A 186 -39.80 -1.41 9.54
C ALA A 186 -39.39 0.03 9.16
N PHE A 187 -39.66 0.42 7.92
CA PHE A 187 -39.48 1.78 7.41
C PHE A 187 -40.33 2.81 8.17
N ASN A 188 -41.65 2.58 8.33
CA ASN A 188 -42.54 3.52 9.01
C ASN A 188 -42.20 3.69 10.49
N VAL A 189 -41.72 2.62 11.15
CA VAL A 189 -41.34 2.66 12.57
C VAL A 189 -40.06 3.47 12.78
N ILE A 190 -39.04 3.30 11.92
CA ILE A 190 -37.78 4.03 12.04
C ILE A 190 -37.99 5.51 11.71
N GLU A 191 -38.76 5.83 10.68
CA GLU A 191 -39.07 7.20 10.30
C GLU A 191 -39.85 7.92 11.42
N CYS A 192 -40.89 7.29 11.96
CA CYS A 192 -41.68 7.84 13.07
C CYS A 192 -40.83 8.00 14.35
N ALA A 193 -39.97 7.03 14.67
CA ALA A 193 -39.08 7.10 15.83
C ALA A 193 -38.08 8.27 15.71
N ILE A 194 -37.47 8.47 14.54
CA ILE A 194 -36.55 9.59 14.29
C ILE A 194 -37.28 10.94 14.39
N GLN A 195 -38.48 11.02 13.81
CA GLN A 195 -39.31 12.22 13.87
C GLN A 195 -39.70 12.60 15.31
N HIS A 196 -40.03 11.60 16.15
CA HIS A 196 -40.46 11.84 17.52
C HIS A 196 -39.30 12.09 18.50
N THR A 197 -38.13 11.49 18.28
CA THR A 197 -36.97 11.62 19.19
C THR A 197 -36.11 12.85 18.93
N TYR A 198 -35.98 13.28 17.67
CA TYR A 198 -35.03 14.35 17.31
C TYR A 198 -35.71 15.61 16.76
N GLY A 199 -36.96 15.55 16.32
CA GLY A 199 -37.67 16.69 15.72
C GLY A 199 -37.09 17.13 14.36
N PHE A 200 -37.85 17.92 13.61
CA PHE A 200 -37.46 18.43 12.28
C PHE A 200 -36.56 19.68 12.39
N SER A 201 -35.34 19.51 12.91
CA SER A 201 -34.30 20.54 12.80
C SER A 201 -33.15 20.08 11.92
N GLU A 202 -32.60 20.99 11.12
CA GLU A 202 -31.50 20.72 10.19
C GLU A 202 -30.27 20.15 10.90
N GLU A 203 -29.96 20.70 12.08
CA GLU A 203 -28.84 20.29 12.92
C GLU A 203 -28.99 18.84 13.42
N ASN A 204 -30.20 18.45 13.81
CA ASN A 204 -30.45 17.09 14.30
C ASN A 204 -30.38 16.05 13.17
N LEU A 205 -30.89 16.38 11.98
CA LEU A 205 -30.78 15.52 10.80
C LEU A 205 -29.31 15.36 10.36
N GLN A 206 -28.52 16.43 10.39
CA GLN A 206 -27.08 16.37 10.08
C GLN A 206 -26.33 15.44 11.05
N ARG A 207 -26.66 15.52 12.34
CA ARG A 207 -26.03 14.72 13.39
C ARG A 207 -26.29 13.22 13.22
N ILE A 208 -27.53 12.85 12.88
CA ILE A 208 -27.91 11.45 12.63
C ILE A 208 -27.18 10.92 11.38
N LEU A 209 -27.08 11.71 10.31
CA LEU A 209 -26.34 11.32 9.11
C LEU A 209 -24.88 11.00 9.39
N ASN A 210 -24.22 11.82 10.20
CA ASN A 210 -22.82 11.63 10.52
C ASN A 210 -22.62 10.35 11.33
N ILE A 211 -23.49 10.05 12.31
CA ILE A 211 -23.43 8.81 13.08
C ILE A 211 -23.63 7.59 12.17
N LEU A 212 -24.62 7.64 11.26
CA LEU A 212 -24.93 6.51 10.38
C LEU A 212 -23.92 6.27 9.26
N LYS A 213 -23.13 7.27 8.86
CA LYS A 213 -22.05 7.15 7.86
C LYS A 213 -20.75 6.60 8.44
N ILE A 214 -20.54 6.73 9.75
CA ILE A 214 -19.33 6.24 10.45
C ILE A 214 -19.43 4.74 10.81
N SER A 215 -20.66 4.22 10.99
CA SER A 215 -20.94 2.78 11.15
C SER A 215 -21.10 2.05 9.81
#